data_AF-A0A8J4S181-F1
#
_entry.id   AF-A0A8J4S181-F1
#
_cell.length_a   1.000
_cell.length_b   1.000
_cell.length_c   1.000
_cell.angle_alpha   90.00
_cell.angle_beta   90.00
_cell.angle_gamma   90.00
#
_symmetry.space_group_name_H-M   'P 1'
#
loop_
_entity.id
_entity.type
_entity.pdbx_description
1 polymer ?
#
loop_
_entity_poly.entity_id
_entity_poly.type
_entity_poly.pdbx_seq_one_letter_code
_entity_poly.pdbx_strand_id
1 'polypeptide(L)'
;VTHFKCGGISLGLSWAHILGDAFSASEFINRWGQIVSGIWPNKTPNFPKSDTQTESERSKNLPLSKGKDPLSVKQVDPVGDHWITSNSYKMDTFSFTISASQLATIRAEISGENQFDQIPIFESLCAIIWKCVVEVREQAPPKIVTMCKSDPRKPTDGNLSNTQIISTVEAGFSITKETGPKKLATLLVNQAVDERSQIEELVERDHGVSDFIVYGAKLTFVDLEEANFYGLELNGHTPDFVYQSIQGVGDEGVVFVLPEPKDSCKNKNDHGRIVTIIFPENQMAELRSELVKNGLLLDGNLA
;
A
#
# COMPACT_ATOMS: atom_id res chain seq x y z
N VAL A 1 17.69 -17.40 1.47
CA VAL A 1 16.99 -18.48 2.22
C VAL A 1 17.70 -18.67 3.53
N THR A 2 16.96 -18.73 4.63
CA THR A 2 17.48 -18.90 5.99
C THR A 2 16.86 -20.14 6.61
N HIS A 3 17.68 -21.04 7.15
CA HIS A 3 17.23 -22.26 7.84
C HIS A 3 17.31 -22.09 9.35
N PHE A 4 16.26 -22.47 10.06
CA PHE A 4 16.21 -22.44 11.52
C PHE A 4 16.56 -23.81 12.12
N LYS A 5 17.05 -23.82 13.38
CA LYS A 5 17.44 -25.05 14.10
C LYS A 5 16.27 -26.04 14.29
N CYS A 6 15.04 -25.55 14.30
CA CYS A 6 13.82 -26.37 14.43
C CYS A 6 13.34 -26.99 13.11
N GLY A 7 14.06 -26.77 11.99
CA GLY A 7 13.65 -27.24 10.67
C GLY A 7 12.79 -26.24 9.88
N GLY A 8 12.36 -25.13 10.48
CA GLY A 8 11.68 -24.06 9.78
C GLY A 8 12.57 -23.37 8.74
N ILE A 9 11.94 -22.73 7.74
CA ILE A 9 12.62 -22.01 6.66
C ILE A 9 12.02 -20.60 6.57
N SER A 10 12.87 -19.60 6.36
CA SER A 10 12.46 -18.26 5.92
C SER A 10 13.01 -17.98 4.52
N LEU A 11 12.12 -17.54 3.64
CA LEU A 11 12.46 -17.07 2.30
C LEU A 11 12.29 -15.56 2.24
N GLY A 12 13.39 -14.84 1.99
CA GLY A 12 13.38 -13.40 1.77
C GLY A 12 13.48 -13.09 0.28
N LEU A 13 12.67 -12.14 -0.18
CA LEU A 13 12.74 -11.53 -1.50
C LEU A 13 12.95 -10.01 -1.33
N SER A 14 14.01 -9.48 -1.93
CA SER A 14 14.19 -8.04 -2.10
C SER A 14 13.79 -7.68 -3.53
N TRP A 15 12.89 -6.72 -3.67
CA TRP A 15 12.27 -6.37 -4.94
C TRP A 15 12.32 -4.86 -5.17
N ALA A 16 12.93 -4.43 -6.28
CA ALA A 16 12.96 -3.03 -6.65
C ALA A 16 11.61 -2.65 -7.28
N HIS A 17 10.95 -1.62 -6.74
CA HIS A 17 9.59 -1.22 -7.15
C HIS A 17 9.52 -0.79 -8.63
N ILE A 18 10.64 -0.34 -9.21
CA ILE A 18 10.75 -0.06 -10.67
C ILE A 18 10.48 -1.29 -11.55
N LEU A 19 10.72 -2.51 -11.03
CA LEU A 19 10.43 -3.77 -11.74
C LEU A 19 8.94 -4.14 -11.68
N GLY A 20 8.18 -3.57 -10.76
CA GLY A 20 6.76 -3.80 -10.58
C GLY A 20 6.33 -3.59 -9.13
N ASP A 21 5.02 -3.55 -8.93
CA ASP A 21 4.44 -3.34 -7.60
C ASP A 21 4.45 -4.63 -6.76
N ALA A 22 3.91 -4.56 -5.54
CA ALA A 22 3.80 -5.71 -4.65
C ALA A 22 2.96 -6.87 -5.22
N PHE A 23 2.01 -6.59 -6.13
CA PHE A 23 1.24 -7.63 -6.81
C PHE A 23 2.14 -8.40 -7.78
N SER A 24 2.92 -7.68 -8.59
CA SER A 24 3.93 -8.27 -9.48
C SER A 24 4.98 -9.07 -8.72
N ALA A 25 5.48 -8.55 -7.59
CA ALA A 25 6.42 -9.28 -6.73
C ALA A 25 5.83 -10.58 -6.18
N SER A 26 4.56 -10.55 -5.75
CA SER A 26 3.85 -11.75 -5.26
C SER A 26 3.63 -12.78 -6.37
N GLU A 27 3.26 -12.34 -7.58
CA GLU A 27 3.07 -13.22 -8.72
C GLU A 27 4.40 -13.87 -9.14
N PHE A 28 5.48 -13.09 -9.13
CA PHE A 28 6.83 -13.58 -9.43
C PHE A 28 7.24 -14.71 -8.49
N ILE A 29 7.15 -14.50 -7.17
CA ILE A 29 7.60 -15.52 -6.21
C ILE A 29 6.74 -16.78 -6.26
N ASN A 30 5.43 -16.63 -6.50
CA ASN A 30 4.52 -17.76 -6.66
C ASN A 30 4.85 -18.61 -7.90
N ARG A 31 5.11 -17.96 -9.05
CA ARG A 31 5.56 -18.64 -10.27
C ARG A 31 6.90 -19.30 -10.10
N TRP A 32 7.83 -18.65 -9.38
CA TRP A 32 9.11 -19.24 -9.04
C TRP A 32 8.90 -20.55 -8.25
N GLY A 33 7.99 -20.58 -7.27
CA GLY A 33 7.60 -21.78 -6.52
C GLY A 33 7.11 -22.94 -7.40
N GLN A 34 6.29 -22.64 -8.39
CA GLN A 34 5.81 -23.63 -9.37
C GLN A 34 6.97 -24.22 -10.18
N ILE A 35 7.85 -23.36 -10.70
CA ILE A 35 9.00 -23.77 -11.52
C ILE A 35 9.93 -24.68 -10.73
N VAL A 36 10.28 -24.31 -9.49
CA VAL A 36 11.17 -25.15 -8.66
C VAL A 36 10.51 -26.47 -8.24
N SER A 37 9.17 -26.53 -8.23
CA SER A 37 8.40 -27.75 -8.01
C SER A 37 8.22 -28.59 -9.27
N GLY A 38 8.87 -28.24 -10.39
CA GLY A 38 8.79 -28.95 -11.67
C GLY A 38 7.52 -28.66 -12.47
N ILE A 39 6.69 -27.72 -12.02
CA ILE A 39 5.50 -27.25 -12.73
C ILE A 39 5.95 -26.10 -13.64
N TRP A 40 6.15 -26.40 -14.93
CA TRP A 40 6.46 -25.36 -15.90
C TRP A 40 5.21 -24.54 -16.23
N PRO A 41 5.24 -23.21 -16.09
CA PRO A 41 4.12 -22.38 -16.50
C PRO A 41 3.94 -22.45 -18.02
N ASN A 42 2.69 -22.52 -18.46
CA ASN A 42 2.34 -22.57 -19.89
C ASN A 42 2.74 -21.31 -20.67
N LYS A 43 3.10 -20.22 -19.98
CA LYS A 43 3.54 -18.95 -20.53
C LYS A 43 4.68 -18.39 -19.69
N THR A 44 5.76 -17.96 -20.35
CA THR A 44 6.81 -17.15 -19.72
C THR A 44 6.25 -15.77 -19.34
N PRO A 45 6.68 -15.18 -18.22
CA PRO A 45 6.38 -13.78 -17.93
C PRO A 45 6.86 -12.92 -19.10
N ASN A 46 5.96 -12.11 -19.65
CA ASN A 46 6.31 -11.15 -20.66
C ASN A 46 6.70 -9.86 -19.95
N PHE A 47 7.91 -9.38 -20.17
CA PHE A 47 8.25 -8.03 -19.74
C PHE A 47 7.62 -7.06 -20.75
N PRO A 48 6.95 -5.99 -20.29
CA PRO A 48 6.55 -4.92 -21.19
C PRO A 48 7.77 -4.50 -21.99
N LYS A 49 7.72 -4.65 -23.31
CA LYS A 49 8.72 -4.03 -24.17
C LYS A 49 8.41 -2.53 -24.11
N SER A 50 9.42 -1.69 -23.88
CA SER A 50 9.24 -0.25 -24.08
C SER A 50 8.88 -0.06 -25.55
N ASP A 51 7.60 0.14 -25.85
CA ASP A 51 7.13 0.47 -27.20
C ASP A 51 7.51 1.92 -27.48
N THR A 52 8.80 2.14 -27.70
CA THR A 52 9.44 3.42 -28.01
C THR A 52 8.86 4.08 -29.27
N GLN A 53 8.11 3.34 -30.09
CA GLN A 53 7.44 3.87 -31.29
C GLN A 53 6.00 4.31 -31.04
N THR A 54 5.23 3.59 -30.21
CA THR A 54 3.79 3.86 -30.01
C THR A 54 3.55 4.93 -28.94
N GLU A 55 4.41 5.00 -27.91
CA GLU A 55 4.34 6.03 -26.85
C GLU A 55 4.85 7.40 -27.36
N SER A 56 5.89 7.42 -28.21
CA SER A 56 6.36 8.64 -28.88
C SER A 56 5.28 9.30 -29.75
N GLU A 57 4.39 8.52 -30.38
CA GLU A 57 3.29 9.07 -31.20
C GLU A 57 2.08 9.53 -30.39
N ARG A 58 1.83 8.94 -29.21
CA ARG A 58 0.83 9.45 -28.25
C ARG A 58 1.30 10.74 -27.57
N SER A 59 2.57 10.77 -27.14
CA SER A 59 3.20 11.91 -26.47
C SER A 59 3.28 13.16 -27.37
N LYS A 60 3.50 13.00 -28.68
CA LYS A 60 3.54 14.12 -29.64
C LYS A 60 2.18 14.78 -29.91
N ASN A 61 1.06 14.13 -29.58
CA ASN A 61 -0.29 14.60 -29.92
C ASN A 61 -1.13 15.00 -28.70
N LEU A 62 -0.62 14.82 -27.48
CA LEU A 62 -1.26 15.37 -26.30
C LEU A 62 -0.75 16.81 -26.12
N PRO A 63 -1.62 17.84 -26.13
CA PRO A 63 -1.17 19.17 -25.74
C PRO A 63 -0.61 19.03 -24.32
N LEU A 64 0.65 19.44 -24.08
CA LEU A 64 1.19 19.59 -22.73
C LEU A 64 0.13 20.36 -21.95
N SER A 65 -0.57 19.63 -21.09
CA SER A 65 -1.61 20.29 -20.33
C SER A 65 -0.84 21.18 -19.37
N LYS A 66 -1.23 22.44 -19.22
CA LYS A 66 -0.83 23.22 -18.03
C LYS A 66 -1.56 22.66 -16.80
N GLY A 67 -1.56 21.34 -16.65
CA GLY A 67 -2.10 20.61 -15.52
C GLY A 67 -1.27 20.92 -14.30
N LYS A 68 -1.92 20.84 -13.14
CA LYS A 68 -1.19 20.89 -11.87
C LYS A 68 -0.37 19.61 -11.76
N ASP A 69 0.86 19.72 -11.28
CA ASP A 69 1.69 18.55 -10.97
C ASP A 69 0.94 17.64 -9.96
N PRO A 70 1.08 16.31 -10.08
CA PRO A 70 0.43 15.35 -9.18
C PRO A 70 0.88 15.56 -7.72
N LEU A 71 -0.05 15.37 -6.79
CA LEU A 71 0.20 15.57 -5.36
C LEU A 71 0.70 14.32 -4.64
N SER A 72 0.50 13.14 -5.25
CA SER A 72 0.89 11.82 -4.74
C SER A 72 2.37 11.51 -4.85
N VAL A 73 3.15 12.33 -5.56
CA VAL A 73 4.58 12.12 -5.75
C VAL A 73 5.37 13.34 -5.31
N LYS A 74 6.60 13.10 -4.88
CA LYS A 74 7.55 14.15 -4.50
C LYS A 74 8.88 13.87 -5.19
N GLN A 75 9.37 14.86 -5.96
CA GLN A 75 10.71 14.81 -6.50
C GLN A 75 11.73 14.82 -5.36
N VAL A 76 12.75 13.97 -5.46
CA VAL A 76 13.84 13.88 -4.48
C VAL A 76 15.18 14.13 -5.15
N ASP A 77 16.20 14.38 -4.33
CA ASP A 77 17.57 14.42 -4.83
C ASP A 77 17.95 13.07 -5.44
N PRO A 78 18.84 13.04 -6.45
CA PRO A 78 19.24 11.81 -7.11
C PRO A 78 19.68 10.74 -6.11
N VAL A 79 18.99 9.60 -6.11
CA VAL A 79 19.26 8.51 -5.15
C VAL A 79 20.40 7.60 -5.63
N GLY A 80 20.74 7.69 -6.92
CA GLY A 80 21.76 6.87 -7.57
C GLY A 80 21.53 5.38 -7.33
N ASP A 81 22.61 4.63 -7.12
CA ASP A 81 22.54 3.18 -6.93
C ASP A 81 22.00 2.73 -5.56
N HIS A 82 21.67 3.67 -4.66
CA HIS A 82 21.17 3.34 -3.33
C HIS A 82 19.66 3.11 -3.31
N TRP A 83 18.92 3.64 -4.30
CA TRP A 83 17.46 3.49 -4.43
C TRP A 83 16.66 3.83 -3.16
N ILE A 84 17.23 4.67 -2.28
CA ILE A 84 16.68 5.05 -0.97
C ILE A 84 16.79 6.56 -0.84
N THR A 85 15.68 7.21 -0.53
CA THR A 85 15.65 8.65 -0.25
C THR A 85 16.21 8.96 1.14
N SER A 86 16.85 10.12 1.28
CA SER A 86 17.22 10.66 2.58
C SER A 86 16.01 11.30 3.26
N ASN A 87 15.69 10.81 4.45
CA ASN A 87 14.60 11.35 5.26
C ASN A 87 15.10 12.36 6.29
N SER A 88 14.20 13.26 6.69
CA SER A 88 14.42 14.16 7.82
C SER A 88 14.36 13.42 9.15
N TYR A 89 13.62 12.30 9.19
CA TYR A 89 13.44 11.47 10.38
C TYR A 89 13.90 10.04 10.16
N LYS A 90 14.38 9.41 11.23
CA LYS A 90 14.53 7.95 11.25
C LYS A 90 13.14 7.33 11.25
N MET A 91 12.92 6.38 10.33
CA MET A 91 11.66 5.67 10.20
C MET A 91 11.71 4.38 11.02
N ASP A 92 10.59 4.05 11.63
CA ASP A 92 10.38 2.77 12.32
C ASP A 92 9.19 2.03 11.68
N THR A 93 9.16 0.71 11.83
CA THR A 93 8.11 -0.16 11.27
C THR A 93 7.39 -0.92 12.38
N PHE A 94 6.07 -0.92 12.34
CA PHE A 94 5.23 -1.61 13.30
C PHE A 94 4.09 -2.32 12.58
N SER A 95 3.82 -3.58 12.96
CA SER A 95 2.75 -4.38 12.38
C SER A 95 1.84 -4.96 13.46
N PHE A 96 0.55 -5.01 13.19
CA PHE A 96 -0.44 -5.62 14.09
C PHE A 96 -1.58 -6.25 13.32
N THR A 97 -2.24 -7.22 13.95
CA THR A 97 -3.41 -7.91 13.40
C THR A 97 -4.69 -7.29 13.90
N ILE A 98 -5.68 -7.15 13.01
CA ILE A 98 -7.06 -6.80 13.34
C ILE A 98 -7.91 -8.02 13.03
N SER A 99 -8.60 -8.54 14.05
CA SER A 99 -9.44 -9.73 13.88
C SER A 99 -10.69 -9.42 13.06
N ALA A 100 -11.29 -10.45 12.48
CA ALA A 100 -12.54 -10.32 11.75
C ALA A 100 -13.69 -9.74 12.60
N SER A 101 -13.74 -10.08 13.89
CA SER A 101 -14.71 -9.50 14.83
C SER A 101 -14.48 -8.01 15.05
N GLN A 102 -13.22 -7.55 15.17
CA GLN A 102 -12.91 -6.12 15.26
C GLN A 102 -13.32 -5.39 13.97
N LEU A 103 -13.05 -5.98 12.80
CA LEU A 103 -13.46 -5.41 11.52
C LEU A 103 -14.99 -5.29 11.40
N ALA A 104 -15.75 -6.27 11.89
CA ALA A 104 -17.20 -6.21 11.94
C ALA A 104 -17.70 -5.06 12.82
N THR A 105 -17.10 -4.86 14.00
CA THR A 105 -17.39 -3.72 14.88
C THR A 105 -17.10 -2.38 14.19
N ILE A 106 -15.91 -2.24 13.60
CA ILE A 106 -15.50 -1.02 12.88
C ILE A 106 -16.48 -0.68 11.75
N ARG A 107 -16.87 -1.69 10.96
CA ARG A 107 -17.87 -1.52 9.89
C ARG A 107 -19.22 -1.04 10.43
N ALA A 108 -19.70 -1.63 11.52
CA ALA A 108 -20.97 -1.27 12.13
C ALA A 108 -20.94 0.18 12.68
N GLU A 109 -19.85 0.59 13.32
CA GLU A 109 -19.68 1.95 13.85
C GLU A 109 -19.60 3.00 12.75
N ILE A 110 -18.90 2.71 11.65
CA ILE A 110 -18.69 3.66 10.55
C ILE A 110 -19.91 3.73 9.63
N SER A 111 -20.45 2.60 9.18
CA SER A 111 -21.52 2.58 8.17
C SER A 111 -22.92 2.65 8.81
N GLY A 112 -23.07 2.22 10.06
CA GLY A 112 -24.37 1.91 10.67
C GLY A 112 -24.86 0.50 10.29
N GLU A 113 -26.03 0.10 10.77
CA GLU A 113 -26.58 -1.25 10.52
C GLU A 113 -27.10 -1.47 9.07
N ASN A 114 -27.25 -0.38 8.30
CA ASN A 114 -27.77 -0.47 6.93
C ASN A 114 -26.73 -1.02 5.95
N GLN A 115 -27.07 -2.12 5.27
CA GLN A 115 -26.14 -2.85 4.39
C GLN A 115 -25.86 -2.15 3.04
N PHE A 116 -26.71 -1.21 2.61
CA PHE A 116 -26.62 -0.61 1.27
C PHE A 116 -25.56 0.51 1.15
N ASP A 117 -25.17 1.13 2.26
CA ASP A 117 -24.19 2.23 2.32
C ASP A 117 -22.88 1.79 3.02
N GLN A 118 -22.53 0.50 2.93
CA GLN A 118 -21.34 -0.01 3.60
C GLN A 118 -20.06 0.56 2.96
N ILE A 119 -19.33 1.30 3.77
CA ILE A 119 -17.99 1.76 3.45
C ILE A 119 -17.05 0.53 3.45
N PRO A 120 -16.16 0.38 2.46
CA PRO A 120 -15.27 -0.77 2.44
C PRO A 120 -14.29 -0.75 3.63
N ILE A 121 -13.74 -1.93 3.98
CA ILE A 121 -12.86 -2.09 5.16
C ILE A 121 -11.63 -1.21 5.02
N PHE A 122 -10.99 -1.24 3.85
CA PHE A 122 -9.78 -0.50 3.60
C PHE A 122 -9.95 0.98 3.94
N GLU A 123 -10.96 1.64 3.37
CA GLU A 123 -11.26 3.05 3.62
C GLU A 123 -11.66 3.32 5.08
N SER A 124 -12.35 2.36 5.72
CA SER A 124 -12.69 2.45 7.15
C SER A 124 -11.44 2.46 8.04
N LEU A 125 -10.49 1.56 7.79
CA LEU A 125 -9.21 1.51 8.49
C LEU A 125 -8.38 2.77 8.22
N CYS A 126 -8.28 3.18 6.95
CA CYS A 126 -7.56 4.38 6.54
C CYS A 126 -8.12 5.63 7.22
N ALA A 127 -9.46 5.76 7.33
CA ALA A 127 -10.09 6.89 7.98
C ALA A 127 -9.74 7.00 9.47
N ILE A 128 -9.75 5.88 10.20
CA ILE A 128 -9.38 5.84 11.61
C ILE A 128 -7.89 6.17 11.78
N ILE A 129 -7.02 5.56 10.96
CA ILE A 129 -5.57 5.80 11.05
C ILE A 129 -5.23 7.24 10.65
N TRP A 130 -5.86 7.79 9.62
CA TRP A 130 -5.69 9.20 9.24
C TRP A 130 -6.08 10.12 10.38
N LYS A 131 -7.21 9.85 11.05
CA LYS A 131 -7.60 10.58 12.27
C LYS A 131 -6.52 10.49 13.35
N CYS A 132 -6.01 9.28 13.64
CA CYS A 132 -4.94 9.11 14.63
C CYS A 132 -3.68 9.92 14.27
N VAL A 133 -3.28 9.94 13.00
CA VAL A 133 -2.12 10.72 12.54
C VAL A 133 -2.37 12.23 12.67
N VAL A 134 -3.59 12.71 12.44
CA VAL A 134 -3.95 14.12 12.66
C VAL A 134 -3.79 14.51 14.13
N GLU A 135 -4.18 13.63 15.06
CA GLU A 135 -3.97 13.86 16.50
C GLU A 135 -2.49 13.85 16.88
N VAL A 136 -1.68 12.96 16.32
CA VAL A 136 -0.22 12.93 16.57
C VAL A 136 0.49 14.17 16.00
N ARG A 137 -0.03 14.74 14.89
CA ARG A 137 0.58 15.86 14.17
C ARG A 137 -0.23 17.15 14.30
N GLU A 138 -0.70 17.48 15.50
CA GLU A 138 -1.60 18.63 15.72
C GLU A 138 -1.11 19.96 15.09
N GLN A 139 0.20 20.19 15.08
CA GLN A 139 0.81 21.42 14.53
C GLN A 139 0.84 21.46 12.99
N ALA A 140 0.87 20.30 12.34
CA ALA A 140 0.95 20.17 10.88
C ALA A 140 0.17 18.92 10.40
N PRO A 141 -1.16 18.88 10.58
CA PRO A 141 -1.94 17.70 10.29
C PRO A 141 -2.03 17.46 8.78
N PRO A 142 -1.92 16.20 8.31
CA PRO A 142 -2.03 15.91 6.89
C PRO A 142 -3.45 16.17 6.40
N LYS A 143 -3.59 17.13 5.48
CA LYS A 143 -4.87 17.43 4.79
C LYS A 143 -5.08 16.59 3.53
N ILE A 144 -4.00 16.03 2.99
CA ILE A 144 -4.01 15.28 1.75
C ILE A 144 -3.36 13.93 2.03
N VAL A 145 -4.00 12.87 1.56
CA VAL A 145 -3.49 11.50 1.65
C VAL A 145 -3.45 10.87 0.27
N THR A 146 -2.55 9.90 0.10
CA THR A 146 -2.44 9.11 -1.12
C THR A 146 -3.01 7.72 -0.86
N MET A 147 -3.77 7.19 -1.81
CA MET A 147 -4.29 5.83 -1.79
C MET A 147 -3.73 5.06 -2.98
N CYS A 148 -3.15 3.90 -2.72
CA CYS A 148 -2.64 2.99 -3.73
C CYS A 148 -3.44 1.69 -3.69
N LYS A 149 -4.16 1.35 -4.76
CA LYS A 149 -5.03 0.17 -4.81
C LYS A 149 -4.78 -0.66 -6.07
N SER A 150 -5.11 -1.94 -6.03
CA SER A 150 -5.13 -2.80 -7.23
C SER A 150 -6.01 -2.18 -8.33
N ASP A 151 -5.53 -2.04 -9.57
CA ASP A 151 -6.41 -1.67 -10.68
C ASP A 151 -7.22 -2.90 -11.12
N PRO A 152 -8.56 -2.89 -10.97
CA PRO A 152 -9.39 -4.02 -11.40
C PRO A 152 -9.38 -4.23 -12.92
N ARG A 153 -8.89 -3.25 -13.69
CA ARG A 153 -8.75 -3.32 -15.15
C ARG A 153 -7.37 -3.77 -15.59
N LYS A 154 -6.46 -4.10 -14.66
CA LYS A 154 -5.10 -4.49 -15.01
C LYS A 154 -5.09 -5.72 -15.92
N PRO A 155 -4.19 -5.77 -16.92
CA PRO A 155 -4.06 -6.94 -17.77
C PRO A 155 -3.75 -8.19 -16.94
N THR A 156 -4.47 -9.29 -17.20
CA THR A 156 -4.17 -10.61 -16.63
C THR A 156 -3.22 -11.41 -17.53
N ASP A 157 -2.45 -10.73 -18.37
CA ASP A 157 -1.59 -11.32 -19.40
C ASP A 157 -0.29 -11.91 -18.83
N GLY A 158 -0.04 -11.68 -17.54
CA GLY A 158 1.13 -12.17 -16.82
C GLY A 158 2.34 -11.24 -16.95
N ASN A 159 2.14 -10.00 -17.42
CA ASN A 159 3.20 -9.01 -17.45
C ASN A 159 3.48 -8.50 -16.03
N LEU A 160 4.75 -8.46 -15.66
CA LEU A 160 5.19 -7.85 -14.41
C LEU A 160 5.35 -6.34 -14.67
N SER A 161 4.57 -5.53 -13.96
CA SER A 161 4.61 -4.07 -14.06
C SER A 161 4.01 -3.42 -12.81
N ASN A 162 4.02 -2.09 -12.78
CA ASN A 162 3.27 -1.31 -11.81
C ASN A 162 1.83 -1.15 -12.29
N THR A 163 0.88 -1.69 -11.54
CA THR A 163 -0.54 -1.79 -11.90
C THR A 163 -1.46 -1.16 -10.86
N GLN A 164 -0.90 -0.50 -9.86
CA GLN A 164 -1.69 0.17 -8.83
C GLN A 164 -2.33 1.45 -9.37
N ILE A 165 -3.60 1.67 -9.06
CA ILE A 165 -4.21 3.00 -9.10
C ILE A 165 -3.57 3.82 -8.00
N ILE A 166 -3.06 5.01 -8.34
CA ILE A 166 -2.51 5.97 -7.39
C ILE A 166 -3.44 7.17 -7.39
N SER A 167 -4.09 7.40 -6.25
CA SER A 167 -5.07 8.47 -6.10
C SER A 167 -4.75 9.37 -4.92
N THR A 168 -5.19 10.62 -5.00
CA THR A 168 -5.13 11.56 -3.87
C THR A 168 -6.52 11.91 -3.37
N VAL A 169 -6.61 12.17 -2.07
CA VAL A 169 -7.83 12.63 -1.40
C VAL A 169 -7.46 13.83 -0.55
N GLU A 170 -8.10 14.97 -0.80
CA GLU A 170 -7.91 16.21 -0.05
C GLU A 170 -9.12 16.48 0.86
N ALA A 171 -8.85 16.68 2.15
CA ALA A 171 -9.84 17.17 3.09
C ALA A 171 -10.00 18.70 2.93
N GLY A 172 -11.08 19.12 2.24
CA GLY A 172 -11.48 20.52 2.13
C GLY A 172 -12.00 21.16 3.44
N PHE A 173 -11.77 20.52 4.59
CA PHE A 173 -12.16 20.97 5.92
C PHE A 173 -11.06 20.66 6.94
N SER A 174 -11.05 21.39 8.06
CA SER A 174 -10.14 21.08 9.16
C SER A 174 -10.53 19.75 9.82
N ILE A 175 -9.62 18.78 9.78
CA ILE A 175 -9.77 17.53 10.53
C ILE A 175 -9.41 17.82 11.98
N THR A 176 -10.35 17.54 12.88
CA THR A 176 -10.22 17.72 14.33
C THR A 176 -10.53 16.42 15.05
N LYS A 177 -10.25 16.35 16.35
CA LYS A 177 -10.62 15.22 17.21
C LYS A 177 -12.09 14.80 17.14
N GLU A 178 -12.98 15.77 16.96
CA GLU A 178 -14.43 15.57 16.84
C GLU A 178 -14.86 15.09 15.44
N THR A 179 -13.93 15.06 14.48
CA THR A 179 -14.22 14.52 13.15
C THR A 179 -14.47 13.03 13.26
N GLY A 180 -15.71 12.64 12.99
CA GLY A 180 -16.13 11.23 13.00
C GLY A 180 -15.44 10.44 11.88
N PRO A 181 -14.95 9.20 12.14
CA PRO A 181 -14.31 8.36 11.13
C PRO A 181 -15.17 8.13 9.88
N LYS A 182 -16.50 8.06 10.03
CA LYS A 182 -17.45 7.97 8.91
C LYS A 182 -17.26 9.08 7.87
N LYS A 183 -17.07 10.33 8.33
CA LYS A 183 -16.91 11.48 7.42
C LYS A 183 -15.63 11.35 6.58
N LEU A 184 -14.53 10.95 7.21
CA LEU A 184 -13.26 10.71 6.52
C LEU A 184 -13.36 9.51 5.59
N ALA A 185 -14.01 8.43 6.01
CA ALA A 185 -14.16 7.25 5.18
C ALA A 185 -15.03 7.51 3.94
N THR A 186 -16.15 8.25 4.08
CA THR A 186 -16.94 8.71 2.94
C THR A 186 -16.13 9.61 2.00
N LEU A 187 -15.25 10.46 2.55
CA LEU A 187 -14.36 11.30 1.76
C LEU A 187 -13.39 10.43 0.93
N LEU A 188 -12.76 9.43 1.55
CA LEU A 188 -11.83 8.50 0.88
C LEU A 188 -12.50 7.73 -0.27
N VAL A 189 -13.75 7.31 -0.09
CA VAL A 189 -14.51 6.58 -1.14
C VAL A 189 -14.90 7.50 -2.29
N ASN A 190 -15.41 8.70 -2.00
CA ASN A 190 -16.11 9.50 -2.99
C ASN A 190 -15.26 10.59 -3.67
N GLN A 191 -14.12 10.95 -3.11
CA GLN A 191 -13.31 12.08 -3.58
C GLN A 191 -11.88 11.70 -3.98
N ALA A 192 -11.61 10.40 -4.17
CA ALA A 192 -10.33 9.96 -4.71
C ALA A 192 -10.17 10.40 -6.17
N VAL A 193 -9.06 11.08 -6.47
CA VAL A 193 -8.68 11.52 -7.81
C VAL A 193 -7.51 10.66 -8.30
N ASP A 194 -7.70 9.88 -9.36
CA ASP A 194 -6.62 9.12 -10.03
C ASP A 194 -5.61 10.08 -10.64
N GLU A 195 -4.35 9.96 -10.25
CA GLU A 195 -3.25 10.82 -10.67
C GLU A 195 -2.26 10.13 -11.63
N ARG A 196 -2.52 8.88 -12.06
CA ARG A 196 -1.57 8.12 -12.88
C ARG A 196 -1.15 8.81 -14.17
N SER A 197 -2.10 9.39 -14.91
CA SER A 197 -1.77 10.10 -16.16
C SER A 197 -0.94 11.35 -15.91
N GLN A 198 -1.13 12.03 -14.78
CA GLN A 198 -0.35 13.19 -14.38
C GLN A 198 1.05 12.79 -13.93
N ILE A 199 1.20 11.62 -13.28
CA ILE A 199 2.50 11.04 -12.94
C ILE A 199 3.26 10.66 -14.20
N GLU A 200 2.59 10.01 -15.17
CA GLU A 200 3.18 9.68 -16.49
C GLU A 200 3.66 10.95 -17.20
N GLU A 201 2.81 11.98 -17.32
CA GLU A 201 3.17 13.27 -17.93
C GLU A 201 4.35 13.94 -17.20
N LEU A 202 4.39 13.86 -15.87
CA LEU A 202 5.48 14.42 -15.06
C LEU A 202 6.81 13.74 -15.33
N VAL A 203 6.84 12.40 -15.38
CA VAL A 203 8.06 11.61 -15.62
C VAL A 203 8.51 11.75 -17.08
N GLU A 204 7.59 11.83 -18.04
CA GLU A 204 7.93 12.04 -19.45
C GLU A 204 8.56 13.42 -19.71
N ARG A 205 8.24 14.43 -18.89
CA ARG A 205 8.68 15.83 -19.05
C ARG A 205 10.20 15.99 -19.09
N ASP A 206 10.93 15.15 -18.37
CA ASP A 206 12.39 15.15 -18.32
C ASP A 206 13.01 13.84 -18.81
N HIS A 207 12.23 13.00 -19.50
CA HIS A 207 12.63 11.69 -19.99
C HIS A 207 13.05 10.70 -18.89
N GLY A 208 12.41 10.78 -17.72
CA GLY A 208 12.65 9.87 -16.59
C GLY A 208 13.99 10.07 -15.91
N VAL A 209 14.51 11.31 -15.95
CA VAL A 209 15.80 11.64 -15.32
C VAL A 209 15.64 11.93 -13.83
N SER A 210 14.52 12.52 -13.43
CA SER A 210 14.26 12.82 -12.02
C SER A 210 13.84 11.59 -11.23
N ASP A 211 14.33 11.53 -9.99
CA ASP A 211 13.90 10.55 -9.01
C ASP A 211 12.70 11.07 -8.23
N PHE A 212 11.74 10.18 -7.98
CA PHE A 212 10.51 10.48 -7.25
C PHE A 212 10.28 9.45 -6.16
N ILE A 213 9.67 9.91 -5.07
CA ILE A 213 9.04 9.03 -4.09
C ILE A 213 7.52 9.10 -4.25
N VAL A 214 6.88 7.94 -4.10
CA VAL A 214 5.41 7.81 -4.05
C VAL A 214 5.01 7.56 -2.60
N TYR A 215 5.51 6.48 -2.00
CA TYR A 215 5.17 6.10 -0.64
C TYR A 215 5.84 7.05 0.36
N GLY A 216 5.00 7.77 1.12
CA GLY A 216 5.47 8.78 2.07
C GLY A 216 5.79 10.15 1.43
N ALA A 217 5.42 10.38 0.17
CA ALA A 217 5.35 11.74 -0.39
C ALA A 217 4.23 12.56 0.29
N LYS A 218 3.13 11.87 0.56
CA LYS A 218 2.05 12.18 1.51
C LYS A 218 1.83 10.97 2.39
N LEU A 219 1.05 11.11 3.46
CA LEU A 219 0.60 9.94 4.21
C LEU A 219 -0.10 8.99 3.23
N THR A 220 0.52 7.83 3.00
CA THR A 220 0.10 6.91 1.94
C THR A 220 -0.55 5.68 2.55
N PHE A 221 -1.73 5.31 2.04
CA PHE A 221 -2.40 4.06 2.35
C PHE A 221 -2.32 3.13 1.14
N VAL A 222 -1.82 1.92 1.34
CA VAL A 222 -1.69 0.93 0.26
C VAL A 222 -2.55 -0.28 0.59
N ASP A 223 -3.51 -0.53 -0.28
CA ASP A 223 -4.35 -1.72 -0.26
C ASP A 223 -3.62 -2.86 -0.96
N LEU A 224 -3.18 -3.83 -0.17
CA LEU A 224 -2.52 -5.05 -0.63
C LEU A 224 -3.37 -6.30 -0.34
N GLU A 225 -4.66 -6.13 0.02
CA GLU A 225 -5.55 -7.23 0.41
C GLU A 225 -5.70 -8.29 -0.70
N GLU A 226 -5.69 -7.84 -1.96
CA GLU A 226 -5.82 -8.71 -3.13
C GLU A 226 -4.50 -9.37 -3.58
N ALA A 227 -3.36 -9.00 -2.99
CA ALA A 227 -2.07 -9.56 -3.39
C ALA A 227 -1.93 -11.00 -2.89
N ASN A 228 -1.43 -11.90 -3.75
CA ASN A 228 -1.37 -13.33 -3.46
C ASN A 228 -0.10 -13.70 -2.68
N PHE A 229 0.10 -13.12 -1.50
CA PHE A 229 1.31 -13.33 -0.69
C PHE A 229 1.48 -14.76 -0.18
N TYR A 230 0.37 -15.47 0.03
CA TYR A 230 0.36 -16.85 0.52
C TYR A 230 0.25 -17.89 -0.60
N GLY A 231 0.42 -17.47 -1.86
CA GLY A 231 0.30 -18.35 -3.03
C GLY A 231 1.54 -19.20 -3.32
N LEU A 232 2.65 -18.95 -2.62
CA LEU A 232 3.89 -19.69 -2.81
C LEU A 232 3.68 -21.11 -2.29
N GLU A 233 3.98 -22.11 -3.12
CA GLU A 233 3.97 -23.50 -2.70
C GLU A 233 5.34 -24.12 -2.97
N LEU A 234 5.95 -24.71 -1.94
CA LEU A 234 7.22 -25.42 -2.02
C LEU A 234 7.04 -26.79 -1.38
N ASN A 235 7.19 -27.86 -2.17
CA ASN A 235 7.01 -29.24 -1.69
C ASN A 235 5.67 -29.44 -0.94
N GLY A 236 4.57 -28.85 -1.43
CA GLY A 236 3.26 -28.92 -0.80
C GLY A 236 3.07 -28.08 0.47
N HIS A 237 4.02 -27.21 0.81
CA HIS A 237 3.93 -26.30 1.96
C HIS A 237 3.72 -24.86 1.48
N THR A 238 2.86 -24.13 2.17
CA THR A 238 2.62 -22.69 1.99
C THR A 238 3.24 -21.89 3.14
N PRO A 239 3.44 -20.57 2.98
CA PRO A 239 3.95 -19.73 4.07
C PRO A 239 2.99 -19.69 5.25
N ASP A 240 3.49 -19.95 6.46
CA ASP A 240 2.72 -19.73 7.71
C ASP A 240 2.51 -18.24 8.00
N PHE A 241 3.46 -17.40 7.57
CA PHE A 241 3.45 -15.97 7.80
C PHE A 241 4.19 -15.24 6.69
N VAL A 242 3.66 -14.11 6.25
CA VAL A 242 4.34 -13.22 5.30
C VAL A 242 4.51 -11.84 5.94
N TYR A 243 5.77 -11.43 6.04
CA TYR A 243 6.14 -10.07 6.42
C TYR A 243 6.48 -9.26 5.17
N GLN A 244 5.88 -8.09 5.03
CA GLN A 244 6.19 -7.12 3.98
C GLN A 244 6.66 -5.83 4.62
N SER A 245 7.78 -5.31 4.13
CA SER A 245 8.32 -4.01 4.52
C SER A 245 8.96 -3.40 3.28
N ILE A 246 8.98 -2.07 3.24
CA ILE A 246 9.64 -1.31 2.17
C ILE A 246 10.65 -0.37 2.81
N GLN A 247 11.76 -0.15 2.12
CA GLN A 247 12.73 0.89 2.46
C GLN A 247 12.49 2.14 1.63
N GLY A 248 13.00 3.29 2.07
CA GLY A 248 12.87 4.54 1.33
C GLY A 248 11.48 5.18 1.36
N VAL A 249 10.67 4.92 2.39
CA VAL A 249 9.42 5.64 2.64
C VAL A 249 9.75 7.07 3.05
N GLY A 250 9.11 8.08 2.46
CA GLY A 250 9.27 9.48 2.87
C GLY A 250 8.76 9.80 4.28
N ASP A 251 9.11 10.98 4.79
CA ASP A 251 8.79 11.46 6.15
C ASP A 251 7.29 11.44 6.51
N GLU A 252 6.39 11.47 5.51
CA GLU A 252 4.95 11.45 5.76
C GLU A 252 4.42 10.07 6.18
N GLY A 253 5.18 9.00 5.93
CA GLY A 253 4.85 7.63 6.34
C GLY A 253 3.92 6.89 5.38
N VAL A 254 3.84 5.58 5.58
CA VAL A 254 2.99 4.68 4.79
C VAL A 254 2.31 3.64 5.68
N VAL A 255 1.12 3.23 5.27
CA VAL A 255 0.29 2.20 5.91
C VAL A 255 -0.07 1.16 4.86
N PHE A 256 0.29 -0.09 5.13
CA PHE A 256 -0.07 -1.24 4.32
C PHE A 256 -1.19 -2.02 5.01
N VAL A 257 -2.24 -2.35 4.24
CA VAL A 257 -3.27 -3.29 4.67
C VAL A 257 -3.08 -4.59 3.89
N LEU A 258 -2.75 -5.66 4.61
CA LEU A 258 -2.39 -6.95 4.05
C LEU A 258 -3.44 -8.02 4.44
N PRO A 259 -3.59 -9.07 3.62
CA PRO A 259 -4.45 -10.19 3.96
C PRO A 259 -3.84 -11.03 5.09
N GLU A 260 -4.70 -11.59 5.93
CA GLU A 260 -4.32 -12.66 6.86
C GLU A 260 -4.24 -14.02 6.11
N PRO A 261 -3.42 -15.00 6.56
CA PRO A 261 -3.40 -16.33 5.96
C PRO A 261 -4.80 -16.95 5.85
N LYS A 262 -5.14 -17.52 4.68
CA LYS A 262 -6.48 -18.07 4.39
C LYS A 262 -6.90 -19.21 5.33
N ASP A 263 -5.95 -19.95 5.88
CA ASP A 263 -6.22 -21.10 6.76
C ASP A 263 -6.61 -20.72 8.20
N SER A 264 -6.62 -19.43 8.55
CA SER A 264 -7.00 -18.97 9.89
C SER A 264 -8.52 -19.02 10.16
N CYS A 265 -9.37 -19.11 9.13
CA CYS A 265 -10.82 -18.92 9.28
C CYS A 265 -11.68 -19.94 8.52
N LYS A 266 -12.76 -20.39 9.17
CA LYS A 266 -13.74 -21.36 8.62
C LYS A 266 -14.69 -20.76 7.56
N ASN A 267 -14.79 -19.43 7.49
CA ASN A 267 -15.63 -18.68 6.53
C ASN A 267 -14.76 -17.79 5.64
N LYS A 268 -14.92 -17.92 4.31
CA LYS A 268 -14.13 -17.19 3.30
C LYS A 268 -14.27 -15.66 3.32
N ASN A 269 -15.27 -15.13 4.02
CA ASN A 269 -15.58 -13.69 4.06
C ASN A 269 -15.20 -13.01 5.38
N ASP A 270 -14.59 -13.76 6.31
CA ASP A 270 -14.40 -13.33 7.70
C ASP A 270 -12.92 -13.42 8.10
N HIS A 271 -12.03 -13.01 7.21
CA HIS A 271 -10.59 -12.96 7.49
C HIS A 271 -10.23 -11.64 8.16
N GLY A 272 -9.31 -11.68 9.12
CA GLY A 272 -8.70 -10.48 9.68
C GLY A 272 -7.79 -9.76 8.68
N ARG A 273 -7.14 -8.70 9.15
CA ARG A 273 -6.15 -7.94 8.37
C ARG A 273 -4.88 -7.78 9.16
N ILE A 274 -3.75 -7.72 8.46
CA ILE A 274 -2.50 -7.26 9.04
C ILE A 274 -2.30 -5.82 8.58
N VAL A 275 -2.14 -4.90 9.52
CA VAL A 275 -1.79 -3.51 9.23
C VAL A 275 -0.32 -3.33 9.55
N THR A 276 0.46 -2.86 8.58
CA THR A 276 1.88 -2.49 8.77
C THR A 276 2.04 -1.00 8.54
N ILE A 277 2.61 -0.30 9.51
CA ILE A 277 2.81 1.14 9.48
C ILE A 277 4.32 1.42 9.51
N ILE A 278 4.78 2.24 8.57
CA ILE A 278 6.14 2.78 8.57
C ILE A 278 6.03 4.28 8.79
N PHE A 279 6.58 4.77 9.89
CA PHE A 279 6.33 6.12 10.39
C PHE A 279 7.57 6.69 11.11
N PRO A 280 7.70 8.02 11.27
CA PRO A 280 8.80 8.59 12.05
C PRO A 280 8.89 8.01 13.46
N GLU A 281 10.08 7.53 13.83
CA GLU A 281 10.35 6.82 15.09
C GLU A 281 9.95 7.66 16.31
N ASN A 282 10.20 8.97 16.25
CA ASN A 282 9.86 9.92 17.32
C ASN A 282 8.35 10.14 17.50
N GLN A 283 7.51 9.72 16.55
CA GLN A 283 6.04 9.83 16.61
C GLN A 283 5.36 8.47 16.82
N MET A 284 6.11 7.36 16.73
CA MET A 284 5.56 6.01 16.72
C MET A 284 4.83 5.65 18.04
N ALA A 285 5.38 6.04 19.19
CA ALA A 285 4.78 5.75 20.49
C ALA A 285 3.41 6.42 20.68
N GLU A 286 3.29 7.68 20.26
CA GLU A 286 2.04 8.44 20.33
C GLU A 286 1.00 7.88 19.35
N LEU A 287 1.42 7.54 18.13
CA LEU A 287 0.55 6.89 17.15
C LEU A 287 -0.01 5.57 17.68
N ARG A 288 0.81 4.73 18.32
CA ARG A 288 0.34 3.48 18.95
C ARG A 288 -0.72 3.77 20.03
N SER A 289 -0.52 4.80 20.85
CA SER A 289 -1.51 5.20 21.87
C SER A 289 -2.84 5.63 21.23
N GLU A 290 -2.80 6.40 20.15
CA GLU A 290 -4.02 6.79 19.42
C GLU A 290 -4.72 5.59 18.74
N LEU A 291 -3.96 4.65 18.18
CA LEU A 291 -4.53 3.42 17.60
C LEU A 291 -5.27 2.57 18.65
N VAL A 292 -4.75 2.52 19.89
CA VAL A 292 -5.42 1.86 21.02
C VAL A 292 -6.71 2.58 21.40
N LYS A 293 -6.66 3.92 21.57
CA LYS A 293 -7.83 4.74 21.91
C LYS A 293 -8.96 4.62 20.89
N ASN A 294 -8.62 4.41 19.63
CA ASN A 294 -9.56 4.24 18.53
C ASN A 294 -9.88 2.76 18.21
N GLY A 295 -9.50 1.82 19.09
CA GLY A 295 -9.91 0.41 19.01
C GLY A 295 -9.25 -0.43 17.91
N LEU A 296 -8.25 0.11 17.20
CA LEU A 296 -7.51 -0.63 16.17
C LEU A 296 -6.43 -1.54 16.77
N LEU A 297 -5.80 -1.10 17.85
CA LEU A 297 -4.74 -1.84 18.54
C LEU A 297 -5.21 -2.28 19.93
N LEU A 298 -4.94 -3.53 20.32
CA LEU A 298 -5.22 -4.01 21.67
C LEU A 298 -4.05 -3.65 22.60
N ASP A 299 -4.34 -3.27 23.85
CA ASP A 299 -3.35 -2.84 24.87
C ASP A 299 -2.17 -3.80 25.04
N GLY A 300 -2.37 -5.10 24.83
CA GLY A 300 -1.34 -6.13 24.95
C GLY A 300 -0.22 -6.08 23.90
N ASN A 301 -0.38 -5.27 22.84
CA ASN A 301 0.58 -5.13 21.73
C ASN A 301 1.46 -3.86 21.83
N LEU A 302 1.47 -3.19 22.99
CA LEU A 302 2.28 -1.99 23.24
C LEU A 302 3.74 -2.27 23.65
N ALA A 303 4.16 -3.54 23.69
CA ALA A 303 5.50 -3.97 24.10
C ALA A 303 6.55 -3.88 22.99
#